data_AF-A0A8H7ZYF5-F1
#
_entry.id   AF-A0A8H7ZYF5-F1
#
_cell.length_a   1.000
_cell.length_b   1.000
_cell.length_c   1.000
_cell.angle_alpha   90.00
_cell.angle_beta   90.00
_cell.angle_gamma   90.00
#
_symmetry.space_group_name_H-M   'P 1'
#
loop_
_entity.id
_entity.type
_entity.pdbx_description
1 polymer ?
#
loop_
_entity_poly.entity_id
_entity_poly.type
_entity_poly.pdbx_seq_one_letter_code
_entity_poly.pdbx_strand_id
1 'polypeptide(L)'
;MNPTNTVFDAKRLIGRRFADPEVQSDMKHWPFKVVDRGGKPHIQVEYKGETKTFTPEEISSMVLTKMAQTAEAFLGTKVTDA
;
A
#
# COMPACT_ATOMS: atom_id res chain seq x y z
N MET A 1 16.83 -0.12 -10.47
CA MET A 1 15.56 0.51 -10.02
C MET A 1 14.50 -0.59 -9.96
N ASN A 2 13.62 -0.61 -8.95
CA ASN A 2 12.62 -1.69 -8.77
C ASN A 2 11.17 -1.13 -8.80
N PRO A 3 10.74 -0.53 -9.93
CA PRO A 3 9.49 0.24 -9.99
C PRO A 3 8.23 -0.61 -9.81
N THR A 4 8.23 -1.86 -10.29
CA THR A 4 7.08 -2.78 -10.19
C THR A 4 6.77 -3.23 -8.76
N ASN A 5 7.76 -3.16 -7.86
CA ASN A 5 7.62 -3.54 -6.45
C ASN A 5 7.75 -2.33 -5.50
N THR A 6 7.83 -1.11 -6.04
CA THR A 6 7.82 0.12 -5.24
C THR A 6 6.42 0.70 -5.27
N VAL A 7 5.68 0.51 -4.19
CA VAL A 7 4.28 0.93 -4.08
C VAL A 7 4.21 2.36 -3.54
N PHE A 8 3.38 3.18 -4.19
CA PHE A 8 3.03 4.54 -3.76
C PHE A 8 1.54 4.77 -4.02
N ASP A 9 1.00 5.91 -3.58
CA ASP A 9 -0.39 6.29 -3.81
C ASP A 9 -1.46 5.28 -3.33
N ALA A 10 -1.11 4.38 -2.41
CA ALA A 10 -2.05 3.40 -1.82
C ALA A 10 -3.31 4.07 -1.24
N LYS A 11 -3.21 5.31 -0.76
CA LYS A 11 -4.34 6.11 -0.26
C LYS A 11 -5.45 6.30 -1.30
N ARG A 12 -5.14 6.31 -2.60
CA ARG A 12 -6.13 6.42 -3.68
C ARG A 12 -7.03 5.19 -3.79
N LEU A 13 -6.58 4.04 -3.30
CA LEU A 13 -7.29 2.76 -3.36
C LEU A 13 -8.12 2.44 -2.11
N ILE A 14 -7.84 3.08 -0.97
CA ILE A 14 -8.51 2.81 0.31
C ILE A 14 -10.01 3.08 0.20
N GLY A 15 -10.83 2.11 0.65
CA GLY A 15 -12.29 2.23 0.66
C GLY A 15 -12.95 2.16 -0.72
N ARG A 16 -12.20 1.97 -1.80
CA ARG A 16 -12.74 1.87 -3.17
C ARG A 16 -12.99 0.44 -3.60
N ARG A 17 -13.82 0.28 -4.63
CA ARG A 17 -14.00 -0.99 -5.34
C ARG A 17 -13.03 -1.07 -6.51
N PHE A 18 -12.61 -2.28 -6.87
CA PHE A 18 -11.69 -2.47 -8.00
C PHE A 18 -12.27 -1.92 -9.30
N ALA A 19 -13.57 -2.10 -9.52
CA ALA A 19 -14.28 -1.65 -10.71
C ALA A 19 -14.60 -0.13 -10.75
N ASP A 20 -14.20 0.64 -9.74
CA ASP A 20 -14.38 2.09 -9.74
C ASP A 20 -13.62 2.72 -10.94
N PRO A 21 -14.28 3.54 -11.79
CA PRO A 21 -13.62 4.18 -12.93
C PRO A 21 -12.36 4.96 -12.58
N GLU A 22 -12.31 5.58 -11.39
CA GLU A 22 -11.12 6.30 -10.93
C GLU A 22 -9.96 5.33 -10.65
N VAL A 23 -10.24 4.17 -10.04
CA VAL A 23 -9.24 3.11 -9.82
C VAL A 23 -8.71 2.57 -11.14
N GLN A 24 -9.60 2.30 -12.11
CA GLN A 24 -9.21 1.83 -13.44
C GLN A 24 -8.39 2.84 -14.23
N SER A 25 -8.66 4.14 -14.03
CA SER A 25 -7.86 5.21 -14.63
C SER A 25 -6.48 5.31 -13.97
N ASP A 26 -6.42 5.37 -12.64
CA ASP A 26 -5.18 5.53 -11.87
C ASP A 26 -4.22 4.34 -12.09
N MET A 27 -4.75 3.12 -12.21
CA MET A 27 -3.97 1.91 -12.51
C MET A 27 -3.14 1.99 -13.79
N LYS A 28 -3.53 2.81 -14.78
CA LYS A 28 -2.77 2.98 -16.03
C LYS A 28 -1.49 3.78 -15.84
N HIS A 29 -1.38 4.51 -14.73
CA HIS A 29 -0.25 5.39 -14.44
C HIS A 29 0.74 4.77 -13.45
N TRP A 30 0.38 3.66 -12.81
CA TRP A 30 1.25 3.00 -11.84
C TRP A 30 2.11 1.91 -12.47
N PRO A 31 3.37 1.77 -12.03
CA PRO A 31 4.25 0.68 -12.49
C PRO A 31 3.99 -0.65 -11.78
N PHE A 32 3.27 -0.64 -10.65
CA PHE A 32 2.94 -1.83 -9.87
C PHE A 32 1.56 -2.39 -10.25
N LYS A 33 1.35 -3.67 -9.96
CA LYS A 33 0.11 -4.37 -10.35
C LYS A 33 -0.95 -4.22 -9.26
N VAL A 34 -2.17 -3.90 -9.68
CA VAL A 34 -3.37 -3.97 -8.83
C VAL A 34 -4.27 -5.08 -9.36
N VAL A 35 -4.77 -5.94 -8.49
CA VAL A 35 -5.63 -7.10 -8.80
C VAL A 35 -6.94 -7.01 -8.04
N ASP A 36 -7.98 -7.59 -8.63
CA ASP A 36 -9.27 -7.73 -7.95
C ASP A 36 -9.27 -8.96 -7.04
N ARG A 37 -9.67 -8.78 -5.77
CA ARG A 37 -10.08 -9.87 -4.90
C ARG A 37 -11.42 -9.53 -4.28
N GLY A 38 -12.48 -10.21 -4.74
CA GLY A 38 -13.83 -10.06 -4.21
C GLY A 38 -14.40 -8.65 -4.38
N GLY A 39 -14.06 -7.96 -5.47
CA GLY A 39 -14.49 -6.60 -5.78
C GLY A 39 -13.63 -5.51 -5.13
N LYS A 40 -12.57 -5.87 -4.40
CA LYS A 40 -11.67 -4.94 -3.70
C LYS A 40 -10.28 -4.92 -4.36
N PRO A 41 -9.70 -3.72 -4.57
CA PRO A 41 -8.37 -3.61 -5.14
C PRO A 41 -7.32 -4.09 -4.16
N HIS A 42 -6.41 -4.95 -4.62
CA HIS A 42 -5.24 -5.41 -3.88
C HIS A 42 -3.98 -5.13 -4.69
N ILE A 43 -2.89 -4.75 -4.03
CA ILE A 43 -1.61 -4.49 -4.68
C ILE A 43 -0.81 -5.79 -4.69
N GLN A 44 -0.37 -6.22 -5.87
CA GLN A 44 0.44 -7.42 -6.04
C GLN A 44 1.90 -7.05 -6.31
N VAL A 45 2.81 -7.58 -5.51
CA VAL A 45 4.26 -7.37 -5.63
C VAL A 45 5.01 -8.68 -5.47
N GLU A 46 6.23 -8.75 -6.00
CA GLU A 46 7.18 -9.79 -5.65
C GLU A 46 8.02 -9.36 -4.45
N TYR A 47 8.00 -10.17 -3.40
CA TYR A 47 8.75 -9.93 -2.19
C TYR A 47 9.44 -11.22 -1.75
N LYS A 48 10.78 -11.17 -1.67
CA LYS A 48 11.63 -12.33 -1.31
C LYS A 48 11.41 -13.57 -2.19
N GLY A 49 11.16 -13.37 -3.49
CA GLY A 49 10.93 -14.47 -4.44
C GLY A 49 9.51 -15.03 -4.43
N GLU A 50 8.61 -14.46 -3.63
CA GLU A 50 7.20 -14.87 -3.57
C GLU A 50 6.29 -13.75 -4.07
N THR A 51 5.23 -14.12 -4.79
CA THR A 51 4.15 -13.19 -5.10
C THR A 51 3.32 -12.95 -3.84
N LYS A 52 3.27 -11.70 -3.39
CA LYS A 52 2.44 -11.26 -2.27
C LYS A 52 1.38 -10.28 -2.73
N THR A 53 0.23 -10.34 -2.08
CA THR A 53 -0.88 -9.41 -2.30
C THR A 53 -1.20 -8.71 -1.00
N PHE A 54 -1.27 -7.40 -1.03
CA PHE A 54 -1.59 -6.57 0.13
C PHE A 54 -2.84 -5.74 -0.14
N THR A 55 -3.63 -5.48 0.90
CA THR A 55 -4.68 -4.47 0.81
C THR A 55 -4.06 -3.07 0.86
N PRO A 56 -4.74 -2.04 0.33
CA PRO A 56 -4.31 -0.65 0.48
C PRO A 56 -4.09 -0.23 1.95
N GLU A 57 -4.93 -0.73 2.85
CA GLU A 57 -4.85 -0.46 4.30
C GLU A 57 -3.60 -1.09 4.94
N GLU A 58 -3.21 -2.30 4.54
CA GLU A 58 -1.96 -2.92 5.00
C GLU A 58 -0.74 -2.10 4.59
N ILE A 59 -0.71 -1.61 3.34
CA ILE A 59 0.38 -0.73 2.87
C ILE A 59 0.40 0.58 3.68
N SER A 60 -0.75 1.20 3.92
CA SER A 60 -0.83 2.39 4.77
C SER A 60 -0.41 2.12 6.22
N SER A 61 -0.74 0.95 6.77
CA SER A 61 -0.28 0.53 8.11
C SER A 61 1.25 0.41 8.19
N MET A 62 1.91 -0.08 7.14
CA MET A 62 3.39 -0.10 7.07
C MET A 62 3.97 1.32 7.10
N VAL A 63 3.33 2.27 6.40
CA VAL A 63 3.75 3.69 6.42
C VAL A 63 3.54 4.29 7.81
N LEU A 64 2.38 4.08 8.44
CA LEU A 64 2.10 4.56 9.79
C LEU A 64 3.05 3.97 10.82
N THR A 65 3.36 2.68 10.71
CA THR A 65 4.38 2.01 11.54
C THR A 65 5.73 2.71 11.42
N LYS A 66 6.13 3.09 10.19
CA LYS A 66 7.37 3.84 9.99
C LYS A 66 7.33 5.24 10.60
N MET A 67 6.18 5.91 10.55
CA MET A 67 6.00 7.22 11.19
C MET A 67 6.08 7.12 12.70
N ALA A 68 5.42 6.12 13.31
CA ALA A 68 5.52 5.82 14.73
C ALA A 68 6.98 5.56 15.13
N GLN A 69 7.70 4.66 14.44
CA GLN A 69 9.13 4.40 14.70
C GLN A 69 10.00 5.66 14.61
N THR A 70 9.67 6.57 13.69
CA THR A 70 10.41 7.83 13.54
C THR A 70 10.16 8.76 14.73
N ALA A 71 8.91 8.84 15.20
CA ALA A 71 8.56 9.58 16.42
C ALA A 71 9.19 8.95 17.67
N GLU A 72 9.16 7.63 17.81
CA GLU A 72 9.78 6.90 18.91
C GLU A 72 11.29 7.12 18.98
N ALA A 73 11.98 7.09 17.83
CA ALA A 73 13.41 7.36 17.75
C ALA A 73 13.75 8.79 18.17
N PHE A 74 12.87 9.75 17.91
CA PHE A 74 13.04 11.15 18.33
C PHE A 74 12.73 11.35 19.83
N LEU A 75 11.66 10.72 20.34
CA LEU A 75 11.18 10.90 21.70
C LEU A 75 11.89 10.01 22.73
N GLY A 76 12.51 8.91 22.30
CA GLY A 76 13.13 7.90 23.16
C GLY A 76 12.11 7.04 23.94
N THR A 77 10.83 7.11 23.59
CA THR A 77 9.73 6.40 24.24
C THR A 77 8.79 5.79 23.21
N LYS A 78 7.99 4.81 23.63
CA LYS A 78 7.04 4.10 22.75
C LYS A 78 5.83 4.98 22.42
N VAL A 79 5.42 5.01 21.16
CA VAL A 79 4.21 5.71 20.68
C VAL A 79 3.14 4.66 20.38
N THR A 80 2.04 4.69 21.12
CA THR A 80 0.96 3.69 21.01
C THR A 80 -0.23 4.14 20.17
N ASP A 81 -0.36 5.43 19.91
CA ASP A 81 -1.46 6.03 19.15
C ASP A 81 -0.91 6.71 17.90
N ALA A 82 -1.21 6.12 16.73
CA ALA A 82 -0.77 6.56 15.41
C ALA A 82 -1.89 6.44 14.36
#